data_AF-A0A822Y058-F1
#
_entry.id   AF-A0A822Y058-F1
#
_cell.length_a   1.000
_cell.length_b   1.000
_cell.length_c   1.000
_cell.angle_alpha   90.00
_cell.angle_beta   90.00
_cell.angle_gamma   90.00
#
_symmetry.space_group_name_H-M   'P 1'
#
loop_
_entity.id
_entity.type
_entity.pdbx_description
1 polymer ?
#
loop_
_entity_poly.entity_id
_entity_poly.type
_entity_poly.pdbx_seq_one_letter_code
_entity_poly.pdbx_strand_id
1 'polypeptide(L)' 'MLSQCPRGKERAYEEFEALAMSSGFSSCERLCCAYDMWVMEFHK' A
#
# COMPACT_ATOMS: atom_id res chain seq x y z
N MET A 1 -14.49 -5.96 -1.59
CA MET A 1 -13.92 -7.33 -1.59
C MET A 1 -13.73 -7.92 -0.18
N LEU A 2 -14.27 -7.29 0.87
CA LEU A 2 -14.01 -7.70 2.27
C LEU A 2 -14.70 -9.00 2.69
N SER A 3 -15.80 -9.39 2.04
CA SER A 3 -16.58 -10.58 2.40
C SER A 3 -15.96 -11.92 1.98
N GLN A 4 -14.98 -11.90 1.06
CA GLN A 4 -14.39 -13.12 0.49
C GLN A 4 -13.04 -13.48 1.14
N CYS A 5 -12.42 -12.55 1.86
CA CYS A 5 -11.10 -12.72 2.47
C CYS A 5 -11.20 -12.54 3.99
N PRO A 6 -11.08 -13.62 4.80
CA PRO A 6 -11.32 -13.57 6.26
C PRO A 6 -10.48 -12.54 7.04
N ARG A 7 -9.33 -12.13 6.49
CA ARG A 7 -8.41 -11.14 7.09
C ARG A 7 -8.06 -10.00 6.12
N GLY A 8 -8.75 -9.94 4.97
CA GLY A 8 -8.53 -8.87 4.00
C GLY A 8 -8.99 -7.55 4.59
N LYS A 9 -8.13 -6.52 4.53
CA LYS A 9 -8.48 -5.17 4.95
C LYS A 9 -7.87 -4.17 3.97
N GLU A 10 -8.56 -3.05 3.79
CA GLU A 10 -7.96 -1.85 3.23
C GLU A 10 -6.99 -1.26 4.24
N ARG A 11 -6.00 -0.51 3.76
CA ARG A 11 -4.92 0.02 4.58
C ARG A 11 -4.69 1.49 4.30
N ALA A 12 -4.26 2.20 5.34
CA ALA A 12 -3.79 3.57 5.20
C ALA A 12 -2.39 3.58 4.56
N TYR A 13 -2.01 4.73 3.99
CA TYR A 13 -0.70 4.90 3.36
C TYR A 13 0.47 4.57 4.31
N GLU A 14 0.39 5.02 5.56
CA GLU A 14 1.40 4.77 6.60
C GLU A 14 1.63 3.27 6.84
N GLU A 15 0.56 2.45 6.76
CA GLU A 15 0.69 1.00 6.90
C GLU A 15 1.41 0.38 5.70
N PHE A 16 1.19 0.92 4.48
CA PHE A 16 1.92 0.47 3.29
C PHE A 16 3.38 0.91 3.33
N GLU A 17 3.66 2.12 3.78
CA GLU A 17 5.03 2.62 3.97
C GLU A 17 5.79 1.77 5.00
N ALA A 18 5.18 1.49 6.17
CA ALA A 18 5.80 0.62 7.17
C ALA A 18 6.08 -0.80 6.62
N LEU A 19 5.16 -1.35 5.81
CA LEU A 19 5.35 -2.64 5.16
C LEU A 19 6.50 -2.61 4.14
N ALA A 20 6.60 -1.56 3.32
CA ALA A 20 7.69 -1.38 2.37
C ALA A 20 9.05 -1.31 3.08
N MET A 21 9.16 -0.47 4.12
CA MET A 21 10.39 -0.36 4.91
C MET A 21 10.78 -1.70 5.57
N SER A 22 9.80 -2.41 6.13
CA SER A 22 10.04 -3.73 6.76
C SER A 22 10.49 -4.81 5.77
N SER A 23 10.14 -4.65 4.48
CA SER A 23 10.49 -5.59 3.41
C SER A 23 11.85 -5.29 2.76
N GLY A 24 12.53 -4.22 3.19
CA GLY A 24 13.85 -3.81 2.68
C GLY A 24 13.82 -2.89 1.46
N PHE A 25 12.69 -2.22 1.21
CA PHE A 25 12.64 -1.10 0.27
C PHE A 25 13.21 0.16 0.93
N SER A 26 13.84 1.01 0.12
CA SER A 26 14.43 2.27 0.56
C SER A 26 13.40 3.39 0.70
N SER A 27 12.36 3.39 -0.14
CA SER A 27 11.25 4.35 -0.03
C SER A 27 9.94 3.81 -0.59
N CYS A 28 8.84 4.44 -0.19
CA CYS A 28 7.49 4.25 -0.69
C CYS A 28 6.95 5.64 -1.08
N GLU A 29 6.45 5.80 -2.29
CA GLU A 29 5.89 7.05 -2.79
C GLU A 29 4.48 6.83 -3.35
N ARG A 30 3.57 7.77 -3.03
CA ARG A 30 2.21 7.78 -3.58
C ARG A 30 2.15 8.73 -4.77
N LEU A 31 2.00 8.16 -5.98
CA LEU A 31 2.09 8.92 -7.22
C LEU A 31 0.79 9.60 -7.62
N CYS A 32 -0.27 8.81 -7.81
CA CYS A 32 -1.53 9.33 -8.32
C CYS A 32 -2.74 8.53 -7.83
N CYS A 33 -3.90 9.16 -7.90
CA CYS A 33 -5.19 8.53 -7.66
C CYS A 33 -5.93 8.40 -9.00
N ALA A 34 -6.31 7.19 -9.37
CA ALA A 34 -7.16 6.92 -10.52
C ALA A 34 -8.47 6.31 -10.01
N TYR A 35 -9.56 7.10 -10.08
CA TYR A 35 -10.82 6.79 -9.40
C TYR A 35 -10.61 6.65 -7.88
N ASP A 36 -10.97 5.50 -7.30
CA ASP A 36 -10.78 5.18 -5.88
C ASP A 36 -9.50 4.36 -5.63
N MET A 37 -8.63 4.22 -6.63
CA MET A 37 -7.40 3.43 -6.55
C MET A 37 -6.16 4.32 -6.49
N TRP A 38 -5.29 4.04 -5.53
CA TRP A 38 -3.99 4.71 -5.40
C TRP A 38 -2.88 3.91 -6.07
N VAL A 39 -2.05 4.58 -6.87
CA VAL A 39 -0.81 4.05 -7.41
C VAL A 39 0.34 4.44 -6.47
N MET A 40 1.05 3.43 -5.97
CA MET A 40 2.20 3.59 -5.08
C MET A 40 3.41 2.88 -5.69
N GLU A 41 4.58 3.53 -5.66
CA GLU A 41 5.86 2.97 -6.08
C GLU A 41 6.75 2.70 -4.88
N PHE A 42 7.35 1.51 -4.84
CA PHE A 42 8.33 1.15 -3.82
C PHE A 42 9.71 1.07 -4.49
N HIS A 43 10.63 1.93 -4.04
CA HIS A 43 11.99 1.97 -4.57
C HIS A 43 12.92 1.09 -3.72
N LYS A 44 13.75 0.31 -4.38
CA LYS A 44 14.73 -0.55 -3.72
C LYS A 44 16.01 0.21 -3.42
#